data_AF-Q0AWC8-F1
#
_entry.id   AF-Q0AWC8-F1
#
_cell.length_a   1.000
_cell.length_b   1.000
_cell.length_c   1.000
_cell.angle_alpha   90.00
_cell.angle_beta   90.00
_cell.angle_gamma   90.00
#
_symmetry.space_group_name_H-M   'P 1'
#
loop_
_entity.id
_entity.type
_entity.pdbx_description
1 polymer ?
#
loop_
_entity_poly.entity_id
_entity_poly.type
_entity_poly.pdbx_seq_one_letter_code
_entity_poly.pdbx_strand_id
1 'polypeptide(L)'
;MTNSSSASFVLTVKEEIIDAKIKRFKENGKTGWVQLLEFLKKKMGEEGYKTIIGNQEYSFTIKDFPLGKSQFLADDSDPEEISKSDFSELSDDEMWAVINWVVVKGESNDILGVGATQTTKPQCERGGCKV
;
A
#
# COMPACT_ATOMS: atom_id res chain seq x y z
N MET A 1 -24.69 2.71 17.22
CA MET A 1 -23.26 2.36 17.23
C MET A 1 -22.87 1.98 15.81
N THR A 2 -21.99 2.73 15.17
CA THR A 2 -21.46 2.35 13.86
C THR A 2 -20.23 1.50 14.15
N ASN A 3 -20.38 0.17 14.14
CA ASN A 3 -19.22 -0.73 14.22
C ASN A 3 -18.43 -0.59 12.91
N SER A 4 -17.52 0.39 12.86
CA SER A 4 -16.52 0.45 11.82
C SER A 4 -15.63 -0.77 11.99
N SER A 5 -15.80 -1.76 11.12
CA SER A 5 -14.92 -2.93 11.10
C SER A 5 -13.60 -2.50 10.47
N SER A 6 -12.47 -2.91 11.04
CA SER A 6 -11.15 -2.71 10.44
C SER A 6 -10.41 -4.05 10.41
N ALA A 7 -9.46 -4.17 9.49
CA ALA A 7 -8.54 -5.30 9.44
C ALA A 7 -7.10 -4.82 9.30
N SER A 8 -6.18 -5.59 9.88
CA SER A 8 -4.76 -5.35 9.76
C SER A 8 -4.24 -5.98 8.47
N PHE A 9 -3.38 -5.26 7.76
CA PHE A 9 -2.72 -5.73 6.56
C PHE A 9 -1.21 -5.62 6.73
N VAL A 10 -0.49 -6.68 6.36
CA VAL A 10 0.94 -6.61 6.12
C VAL A 10 1.14 -6.21 4.67
N LEU A 11 1.73 -5.03 4.45
CA LEU A 11 2.15 -4.58 3.12
C LEU A 11 3.64 -4.90 2.97
N THR A 12 3.99 -5.68 1.97
CA THR A 12 5.36 -6.16 1.73
C THR A 12 5.85 -5.72 0.37
N VAL A 13 7.10 -5.27 0.28
CA VAL A 13 7.73 -4.82 -0.96
C VAL A 13 9.15 -5.35 -1.05
N LYS A 14 9.62 -5.54 -2.28
CA LYS A 14 11.04 -5.67 -2.58
C LYS A 14 11.52 -4.38 -3.23
N GLU A 15 12.59 -3.77 -2.71
CA GLU A 15 13.00 -2.42 -3.13
C GLU A 15 13.29 -2.34 -4.64
N GLU A 16 13.97 -3.34 -5.20
CA GLU A 16 14.25 -3.39 -6.64
C GLU A 16 12.97 -3.44 -7.50
N ILE A 17 11.89 -4.04 -6.99
CA ILE A 17 10.62 -4.19 -7.70
C ILE A 17 9.87 -2.86 -7.70
N ILE A 18 9.82 -2.16 -6.57
CA ILE A 18 9.17 -0.84 -6.51
C ILE A 18 9.89 0.17 -7.40
N ASP A 19 11.22 0.15 -7.43
CA ASP A 19 12.00 1.04 -8.30
C ASP A 19 11.78 0.75 -9.78
N ALA A 20 11.74 -0.53 -10.16
CA ALA A 20 11.41 -0.93 -11.53
C ALA A 20 10.00 -0.50 -11.95
N LYS A 21 9.03 -0.59 -11.02
CA LYS A 21 7.64 -0.19 -11.26
C LYS A 21 7.48 1.32 -11.36
N ILE A 22 8.11 2.08 -10.47
CA ILE A 22 8.17 3.55 -10.54
C ILE A 22 8.73 3.99 -11.89
N LYS A 23 9.87 3.44 -12.32
CA LYS A 23 10.48 3.76 -13.61
C LYS A 23 9.50 3.49 -14.77
N ARG A 24 8.91 2.29 -14.82
CA ARG A 24 7.95 1.92 -15.86
C ARG A 24 6.71 2.82 -15.87
N PHE A 25 6.19 3.22 -14.71
CA PHE A 25 5.00 4.06 -14.64
C PHE A 25 5.27 5.52 -14.99
N LYS A 26 6.47 6.04 -14.69
CA LYS A 26 6.93 7.33 -15.21
C LYS A 26 6.94 7.34 -16.74
N GLU A 27 7.47 6.29 -17.37
CA GLU A 27 7.50 6.16 -18.84
C GLU A 27 6.11 6.05 -19.48
N ASN A 28 5.12 5.53 -18.74
CA ASN A 28 3.75 5.31 -19.23
C ASN A 28 2.75 6.39 -18.78
N GLY A 29 3.21 7.48 -18.17
CA GLY A 29 2.36 8.58 -17.71
C GLY A 29 1.36 8.19 -16.59
N LYS A 30 1.67 7.15 -15.82
CA LYS A 30 0.84 6.68 -14.69
C LYS A 30 1.23 7.41 -13.40
N THR A 31 1.01 8.71 -13.37
CA THR A 31 1.45 9.63 -12.28
C THR A 31 0.93 9.20 -10.91
N GLY A 32 -0.34 8.82 -10.78
CA GLY A 32 -0.93 8.41 -9.51
C GLY A 32 -0.25 7.17 -8.94
N TRP A 33 0.06 6.18 -9.79
CA TRP A 33 0.82 5.01 -9.34
C TRP A 33 2.25 5.35 -8.92
N VAL A 34 2.91 6.27 -9.63
CA VAL A 34 4.25 6.72 -9.24
C VAL A 34 4.21 7.33 -7.84
N GLN A 35 3.25 8.23 -7.58
CA GLN A 35 3.13 8.89 -6.28
C GLN A 35 2.78 7.91 -5.16
N LEU A 36 1.87 6.96 -5.39
CA LEU A 36 1.53 5.91 -4.41
C LEU A 36 2.73 5.03 -4.08
N LEU A 37 3.51 4.62 -5.08
CA LEU A 37 4.71 3.80 -4.89
C LEU A 37 5.84 4.58 -4.21
N GLU A 38 6.08 5.84 -4.59
CA GLU A 38 7.09 6.68 -3.93
C GLU A 38 6.73 6.94 -2.47
N PHE A 39 5.44 7.17 -2.17
CA PHE A 39 4.94 7.28 -0.81
C PHE A 39 5.16 5.99 0.00
N LEU A 40 4.78 4.83 -0.55
CA LEU A 40 4.99 3.54 0.12
C LEU A 40 6.48 3.24 0.33
N LYS A 41 7.33 3.50 -0.66
CA LYS A 41 8.78 3.35 -0.54
C LYS A 41 9.33 4.21 0.61
N LYS A 42 8.93 5.48 0.67
CA LYS A 42 9.32 6.40 1.75
C LYS A 42 8.87 5.87 3.12
N LYS A 43 7.57 5.56 3.28
CA LYS A 43 7.02 5.09 4.56
C LYS A 43 7.62 3.77 5.03
N MET A 44 7.91 2.85 4.11
CA MET A 44 8.61 1.61 4.45
C MET A 44 10.09 1.82 4.81
N GLY A 45 10.74 2.86 4.27
CA GLY A 45 12.10 3.24 4.65
C GLY A 45 12.20 3.95 6.01
N GLU A 46 11.22 4.79 6.34
CA GLU A 46 11.17 5.58 7.58
C GLU A 46 10.64 4.77 8.78
N GLU A 47 9.54 4.05 8.58
CA GLU A 47 8.72 3.44 9.64
C GLU A 47 8.57 1.92 9.46
N GLY A 48 9.04 1.39 8.34
CA GLY A 48 8.90 -0.02 8.01
C GLY A 48 9.92 -0.93 8.70
N TYR A 49 9.64 -2.22 8.60
CA TYR A 49 10.51 -3.29 9.07
C TYR A 49 11.21 -3.93 7.87
N LYS A 50 12.42 -4.44 8.11
CA LYS A 50 13.13 -5.28 7.15
C LYS A 50 13.06 -6.73 7.58
N THR A 51 12.88 -7.62 6.62
CA THR A 51 12.94 -9.07 6.83
C THR A 51 13.68 -9.74 5.68
N ILE A 52 14.19 -10.94 5.94
CA ILE A 52 14.82 -11.77 4.92
C ILE A 52 13.90 -12.97 4.69
N ILE A 53 13.42 -13.12 3.45
CA ILE A 53 12.65 -14.29 3.02
C ILE A 53 13.51 -15.04 2.00
N GLY A 54 13.97 -16.23 2.37
CA GLY A 54 14.97 -16.96 1.60
C GLY A 54 16.33 -16.25 1.63
N ASN A 55 16.83 -15.84 0.46
CA ASN A 55 18.09 -15.08 0.32
C ASN A 55 17.85 -13.65 -0.21
N GLN A 56 16.67 -13.09 0.08
CA GLN A 56 16.25 -11.79 -0.42
C GLN A 56 15.74 -10.93 0.74
N GLU A 57 16.15 -9.66 0.77
CA GLU A 57 15.65 -8.66 1.71
C GLU A 57 14.33 -8.06 1.19
N TYR A 58 13.36 -7.96 2.08
CA TYR A 58 12.06 -7.33 1.86
C TYR A 58 11.83 -6.29 2.95
N SER A 59 11.14 -5.22 2.56
CA SER A 59 10.59 -4.25 3.51
C SER A 59 9.11 -4.52 3.69
N PHE A 60 8.61 -4.39 4.90
CA PHE A 60 7.17 -4.50 5.16
C PHE A 60 6.70 -3.49 6.20
N THR A 61 5.42 -3.15 6.14
CA THR A 61 4.74 -2.35 7.16
C THR A 61 3.40 -2.99 7.51
N ILE A 62 2.85 -2.64 8.66
CA ILE A 62 1.55 -3.11 9.13
C ILE A 62 0.63 -1.93 9.24
N LYS A 63 -0.50 -1.98 8.55
CA LYS A 63 -1.50 -0.92 8.55
C LYS A 63 -2.87 -1.48 8.86
N ASP A 64 -3.58 -0.83 9.76
CA ASP A 64 -4.99 -1.09 9.99
C ASP A 64 -5.80 -0.28 8.96
N PHE A 65 -6.61 -0.98 8.17
CA PHE A 65 -7.49 -0.39 7.18
C PHE A 65 -8.96 -0.56 7.57
N PRO A 66 -9.78 0.50 7.50
CA PRO A 66 -11.22 0.38 7.71
C PRO A 66 -11.85 -0.44 6.58
N LEU A 67 -12.58 -1.48 6.96
CA LEU A 67 -13.39 -2.32 6.09
C LEU A 67 -14.77 -1.68 5.94
N GLY A 68 -15.04 -1.09 4.78
CA GLY A 68 -16.30 -0.37 4.54
C GLY A 68 -16.28 0.39 3.22
N LYS A 69 -17.15 1.39 3.09
CA LYS A 69 -17.09 2.35 1.98
C LYS A 69 -15.89 3.27 2.19
N SER A 70 -15.05 3.41 1.18
CA SER A 70 -14.04 4.46 1.20
C SER A 70 -14.75 5.81 1.25
N GLN A 71 -14.33 6.70 2.15
CA GLN A 71 -14.88 8.06 2.20
C GLN A 71 -14.30 8.95 1.09
N PHE A 72 -13.25 8.49 0.40
CA PHE A 72 -12.44 9.30 -0.49
C PHE A 72 -12.64 8.98 -1.97
N LEU A 73 -12.92 7.71 -2.30
CA LEU A 73 -13.15 7.24 -3.66
C LEU A 73 -14.46 6.46 -3.69
N ALA A 74 -15.27 6.69 -4.72
CA ALA A 74 -16.51 5.95 -4.91
C ALA A 74 -16.20 4.45 -5.11
N ASP A 75 -17.13 3.59 -4.69
CA ASP A 75 -16.94 2.13 -4.77
C ASP A 75 -16.79 1.64 -6.24
N ASP A 76 -17.18 2.46 -7.22
CA ASP A 76 -17.11 2.22 -8.66
C ASP A 76 -15.97 2.99 -9.38
N SER A 77 -15.03 3.56 -8.62
CA SER A 77 -13.90 4.30 -9.22
C SER A 77 -13.06 3.39 -10.12
N ASP A 78 -12.66 3.89 -11.30
CA ASP A 78 -11.86 3.12 -12.25
C ASP A 78 -10.38 3.08 -11.80
N PRO A 79 -9.77 1.90 -11.62
CA PRO A 79 -8.33 1.77 -11.34
C PRO A 79 -7.42 2.46 -12.36
N GLU A 80 -7.86 2.59 -13.62
CA GLU A 80 -7.10 3.31 -14.65
C GLU A 80 -7.17 4.84 -14.47
N GLU A 81 -8.24 5.38 -13.91
CA GLU A 81 -8.31 6.80 -13.53
C GLU A 81 -7.36 7.09 -12.37
N ILE A 82 -7.41 6.26 -11.32
CA ILE A 82 -6.49 6.34 -10.16
C ILE A 82 -5.03 6.28 -10.64
N SER A 83 -4.74 5.47 -11.67
CA SER A 83 -3.39 5.33 -12.22
C SER A 83 -2.82 6.63 -12.77
N LYS A 84 -3.67 7.55 -13.24
CA LYS A 84 -3.29 8.80 -13.93
C LYS A 84 -3.58 10.06 -13.12
N SER A 85 -4.34 9.95 -12.03
CA SER A 85 -4.61 11.07 -11.12
C SER A 85 -3.33 11.69 -10.56
N ASP A 86 -3.42 12.96 -10.17
CA ASP A 86 -2.37 13.66 -9.44
C ASP A 86 -2.75 13.75 -7.95
N PHE A 87 -1.89 13.19 -7.10
CA PHE A 87 -2.01 13.12 -5.66
C PHE A 87 -0.97 13.99 -4.94
N SER A 88 -0.31 14.91 -5.64
CA SER A 88 0.75 15.77 -5.07
C SER A 88 0.28 16.66 -3.91
N GLU A 89 -1.00 17.02 -3.88
CA GLU A 89 -1.63 17.85 -2.85
C GLU A 89 -2.25 17.02 -1.71
N LEU A 90 -2.22 15.68 -1.78
CA LEU A 90 -2.78 14.84 -0.72
C LEU A 90 -1.86 14.82 0.50
N SER A 91 -2.46 14.90 1.68
CA SER A 91 -1.80 14.58 2.94
C SER A 91 -1.46 13.10 3.06
N ASP A 92 -0.57 12.74 3.99
CA ASP A 92 -0.22 11.34 4.27
C ASP A 92 -1.46 10.48 4.59
N ASP A 93 -2.44 11.03 5.34
CA ASP A 93 -3.66 10.32 5.71
C ASP A 93 -4.58 10.08 4.50
N GLU A 94 -4.69 11.06 3.60
CA GLU A 94 -5.43 10.93 2.35
C GLU A 94 -4.75 9.93 1.41
N MET A 95 -3.41 9.94 1.34
CA MET A 95 -2.64 8.96 0.57
C MET A 95 -2.87 7.53 1.09
N TRP A 96 -2.90 7.34 2.41
CA TRP A 96 -3.27 6.06 3.01
C TRP A 96 -4.71 5.65 2.71
N ALA A 97 -5.64 6.61 2.57
CA ALA A 97 -7.02 6.32 2.17
C ALA A 97 -7.11 5.82 0.72
N VAL A 98 -6.29 6.37 -0.19
CA VAL A 98 -6.18 5.85 -1.57
C VAL A 98 -5.59 4.44 -1.57
N ILE A 99 -4.53 4.20 -0.81
CA ILE A 99 -3.92 2.86 -0.66
C ILE A 99 -4.93 1.85 -0.09
N ASN A 100 -5.70 2.24 0.93
CA ASN A 100 -6.77 1.42 1.48
C ASN A 100 -7.77 1.01 0.39
N TRP A 101 -8.24 1.96 -0.41
CA TRP A 101 -9.17 1.66 -1.51
C TRP A 101 -8.56 0.63 -2.46
N VAL A 102 -7.30 0.81 -2.88
CA VAL A 102 -6.64 -0.14 -3.79
C VAL A 102 -6.51 -1.54 -3.14
N VAL A 103 -6.05 -1.61 -1.88
CA VAL A 103 -5.78 -2.88 -1.18
C VAL A 103 -7.07 -3.64 -0.84
N VAL A 104 -8.12 -2.94 -0.42
CA VAL A 104 -9.37 -3.56 0.06
C VAL A 104 -10.41 -3.72 -1.05
N LYS A 105 -10.42 -2.82 -2.05
CA LYS A 105 -11.46 -2.75 -3.09
C LYS A 105 -10.97 -3.00 -4.50
N GLY A 106 -9.67 -2.93 -4.78
CA GLY A 106 -9.11 -3.03 -6.14
C GLY A 106 -9.27 -4.39 -6.84
N GLU A 107 -10.06 -5.34 -6.32
CA GLU A 107 -10.39 -6.63 -6.93
C GLU A 107 -9.19 -7.37 -7.58
N SER A 108 -8.05 -7.45 -6.88
CA SER A 108 -6.78 -8.07 -7.36
C SER A 108 -5.88 -7.20 -8.24
N ASN A 109 -6.22 -5.93 -8.45
CA ASN A 109 -5.25 -4.92 -8.88
C ASN A 109 -4.42 -4.49 -7.68
N ASP A 110 -3.62 -5.43 -7.16
CA ASP A 110 -2.60 -5.14 -6.16
C ASP A 110 -1.79 -3.92 -6.61
N ILE A 111 -1.43 -3.06 -5.66
CA ILE A 111 -0.46 -1.99 -5.92
C ILE A 111 0.77 -2.67 -6.54
N LEU A 112 0.98 -2.48 -7.85
CA LEU A 112 1.87 -3.35 -8.60
C LEU A 112 3.29 -3.30 -8.05
N GLY A 113 3.74 -4.42 -7.46
CA GLY A 113 5.02 -4.54 -6.76
C GLY A 113 4.95 -4.58 -5.23
N VAL A 114 3.75 -4.45 -4.66
CA VAL A 114 3.46 -4.51 -3.23
C VAL A 114 2.49 -5.64 -2.97
N GLY A 115 2.88 -6.60 -2.12
CA GLY A 115 1.98 -7.64 -1.63
C GLY A 115 1.18 -7.13 -0.44
N ALA A 116 -0.12 -7.37 -0.41
CA ALA A 116 -0.97 -7.07 0.73
C ALA A 116 -1.57 -8.37 1.29
N THR A 117 -1.35 -8.63 2.57
CA THR A 117 -1.89 -9.83 3.23
C THR A 117 -2.67 -9.41 4.47
N GLN A 118 -3.97 -9.73 4.48
CA GLN A 118 -4.81 -9.52 5.66
C GLN A 118 -4.37 -10.45 6.80
N THR A 119 -4.31 -9.93 8.00
CA THR A 119 -3.85 -10.65 9.20
C THR A 119 -4.59 -10.21 10.46
N THR A 120 -4.52 -11.03 11.51
CA THR A 120 -4.84 -10.60 12.88
C THR A 120 -3.63 -9.89 13.48
N LYS A 121 -3.80 -8.65 13.97
CA LYS A 121 -2.74 -7.75 14.49
C LYS A 121 -1.43 -8.47 14.89
N PRO A 122 -0.43 -8.52 13.98
CA PRO A 122 0.80 -9.24 14.25
C PRO A 122 1.58 -8.52 15.35
N GLN A 123 2.13 -9.27 16.30
CA GLN A 123 3.03 -8.73 17.31
C GLN A 123 4.45 -8.73 16.76
N CYS A 124 4.97 -7.55 16.47
CA CYS A 124 6.32 -7.38 15.92
C CYS A 124 7.28 -6.87 16.98
N GLU A 125 8.38 -7.59 17.16
CA GLU A 125 9.54 -7.15 17.94
C GLU A 125 10.73 -6.93 16.99
N ARG A 126 11.77 -6.23 17.44
CA ARG A 126 13.01 -6.06 16.65
C ARG A 126 13.65 -7.42 16.41
N GLY A 127 13.38 -8.01 15.24
CA GLY A 127 13.84 -9.35 14.85
C GLY A 127 12.77 -10.21 14.19
N GLY A 128 11.51 -9.78 14.15
CA GLY A 128 10.46 -10.46 13.39
C GLY A 128 9.06 -10.26 13.96
N CYS A 129 8.06 -10.63 13.17
CA CYS A 129 6.66 -10.62 13.56
C CYS A 129 6.17 -12.04 13.83
N LYS A 130 5.48 -12.23 14.96
CA LYS A 130 4.71 -13.44 15.24
C LYS A 130 3.24 -13.18 14.86
N VAL A 131 2.68 -14.13 14.13
CA VAL A 131 1.26 -14.19 13.77
C VAL A 131 0.54 -15.11 14.75
#